data_AF-A0A6J6ADG9-F1
#
_entry.id   AF-A0A6J6ADG9-F1
#
_cell.length_a   1.000
_cell.length_b   1.000
_cell.length_c   1.000
_cell.angle_alpha   90.00
_cell.angle_beta   90.00
_cell.angle_gamma   90.00
#
_symmetry.space_group_name_H-M   'P 1'
#
loop_
_entity.id
_entity.type
_entity.pdbx_description
1 polymer ?
#
loop_
_entity_poly.entity_id
_entity_poly.type
_entity_poly.pdbx_seq_one_letter_code
_entity_poly.pdbx_strand_id
1 'polypeptide(L)'
;MGARLKKLSLFLAFALAFSGSSAVAATKKPSPTPTVKATAKATAKPTVKASSKPTTSASSKPTTKVSIKAKPKPKPKPKPRKKISVSPSPKPPWPPVGFKIDNGIYAKVPTSKELVGVISAKGNLATQVAACKKFVCGAVQVAAEQGCLWWEIDSKVYAQSKELIGNLQTVSSGTTSRELKTILLISPEPLETLEFIDSIEVVCHQETRPPGLQSVTFTNVG
;
A
#
# COMPACT_ATOMS: atom_id res chain seq x y z
N MET A 1 -43.90 1.92 32.49
CA MET A 1 -42.70 2.15 33.33
C MET A 1 -41.77 3.04 32.51
N GLY A 2 -41.56 4.34 32.70
CA GLY A 2 -41.71 5.18 33.87
C GLY A 2 -40.34 5.58 34.44
N ALA A 3 -39.55 6.40 33.73
CA ALA A 3 -38.53 7.27 34.32
C ALA A 3 -38.08 8.35 33.32
N ARG A 4 -38.55 9.58 33.55
CA ARG A 4 -38.02 10.83 32.99
C ARG A 4 -36.95 11.34 33.95
N LEU A 5 -35.72 11.55 33.50
CA LEU A 5 -34.73 12.31 34.29
C LEU A 5 -34.57 13.71 33.72
N LYS A 6 -34.91 14.68 34.58
CA LYS A 6 -34.93 16.12 34.36
C LYS A 6 -33.51 16.69 34.53
N LYS A 7 -33.16 17.64 33.67
CA LYS A 7 -32.26 18.80 33.88
C LYS A 7 -31.23 18.70 35.00
N LEU A 8 -29.94 18.76 34.63
CA LEU A 8 -29.02 19.69 35.29
C LEU A 8 -28.27 20.51 34.24
N SER A 9 -28.71 21.75 34.13
CA SER A 9 -27.98 22.85 33.53
C SER A 9 -26.88 23.24 34.52
N LEU A 10 -25.61 23.15 34.11
CA LEU A 10 -24.54 23.88 34.79
C LEU A 10 -23.60 24.46 33.72
N PHE A 11 -23.93 25.68 33.33
CA PHE A 11 -23.01 26.61 32.70
C PHE A 11 -21.84 26.83 33.66
N LEU A 12 -20.63 26.46 33.25
CA LEU A 12 -19.41 27.05 33.79
C LEU A 12 -18.59 27.59 32.62
N ALA A 13 -18.83 28.87 32.32
CA ALA A 13 -17.96 29.68 31.52
C ALA A 13 -16.69 29.94 32.33
N PHE A 14 -15.54 29.49 31.83
CA PHE A 14 -14.24 29.95 32.32
C PHE A 14 -13.50 30.58 31.14
N ALA A 15 -13.71 31.89 30.99
CA ALA A 15 -12.89 32.75 30.17
C ALA A 15 -11.59 33.01 30.95
N LEU A 16 -10.47 32.53 30.41
CA LEU A 16 -9.16 33.08 30.71
C LEU A 16 -8.49 33.46 29.39
N ALA A 17 -8.49 34.75 29.14
CA ALA A 17 -7.56 35.40 28.24
C ALA A 17 -6.15 35.31 28.84
N PHE A 18 -5.17 34.92 28.03
CA PHE A 18 -3.82 35.43 28.23
C PHE A 18 -3.14 35.68 26.87
N SER A 19 -2.74 36.93 26.72
CA SER A 19 -2.00 37.50 25.61
C SER A 19 -0.55 37.02 25.58
N GLY A 20 0.04 36.98 24.40
CA GLY A 20 1.47 36.74 24.23
C GLY A 20 1.92 36.89 22.79
N SER A 21 1.97 38.12 22.28
CA SER A 21 2.72 38.45 21.07
C SER A 21 4.23 38.30 21.32
N SER A 22 4.96 37.79 20.34
CA SER A 22 6.36 38.17 20.10
C SER A 22 6.72 37.91 18.63
N ALA A 23 7.03 39.01 17.94
CA ALA A 23 7.55 39.07 16.59
C ALA A 23 9.07 38.81 16.58
N VAL A 24 9.57 38.18 15.51
CA VAL A 24 10.93 38.32 14.92
C VAL A 24 10.83 37.67 13.52
N ALA A 25 10.80 38.38 12.40
CA ALA A 25 11.82 39.22 11.75
C ALA A 25 13.09 38.47 11.29
N ALA A 26 13.39 38.68 10.00
CA ALA A 26 14.72 38.73 9.36
C ALA A 26 15.32 37.45 8.71
N THR A 27 15.19 37.44 7.37
CA THR A 27 16.28 37.28 6.36
C THR A 27 17.35 36.18 6.55
N LYS A 28 17.54 35.35 5.51
CA LYS A 28 18.65 35.48 4.53
C LYS A 28 18.62 34.26 3.57
N LYS A 29 18.28 34.55 2.32
CA LYS A 29 18.72 33.80 1.12
C LYS A 29 20.25 33.93 1.02
N PRO A 30 20.95 32.84 0.68
CA PRO A 30 21.72 32.88 -0.58
C PRO A 30 21.57 31.60 -1.39
N SER A 31 21.28 31.82 -2.67
CA SER A 31 21.46 30.89 -3.78
C SER A 31 22.96 30.76 -4.07
N PRO A 32 23.46 29.54 -4.37
CA PRO A 32 24.56 29.39 -5.30
C PRO A 32 24.09 28.60 -6.52
N THR A 33 23.97 29.33 -7.63
CA THR A 33 23.97 28.81 -8.99
C THR A 33 25.40 28.42 -9.34
N PRO A 34 25.63 27.26 -9.98
CA PRO A 34 26.72 27.15 -10.94
C PRO A 34 26.17 26.92 -12.35
N THR A 35 26.43 27.92 -13.18
CA THR A 35 26.30 27.92 -14.64
C THR A 35 27.54 27.27 -15.27
N VAL A 36 27.41 26.82 -16.53
CA VAL A 36 28.47 26.47 -17.52
C VAL A 36 28.97 25.01 -17.39
N LYS A 37 28.98 24.14 -18.43
CA LYS A 37 29.36 24.34 -19.84
C LYS A 37 28.82 23.19 -20.72
N ALA A 38 28.27 23.53 -21.88
CA ALA A 38 28.09 22.62 -23.00
C ALA A 38 29.45 22.31 -23.66
N THR A 39 29.67 21.08 -24.11
CA THR A 39 30.61 20.79 -25.20
C THR A 39 30.11 19.58 -25.99
N ALA A 40 29.89 19.82 -27.28
CA ALA A 40 29.49 18.86 -28.29
C ALA A 40 30.71 18.26 -28.99
N LYS A 41 30.63 16.98 -29.41
CA LYS A 41 31.14 16.42 -30.68
C LYS A 41 30.72 14.93 -30.76
N ALA A 42 29.87 14.51 -31.70
CA ALA A 42 30.16 14.00 -33.07
C ALA A 42 31.04 12.73 -33.03
N THR A 43 30.87 11.63 -33.76
CA THR A 43 30.02 11.15 -34.88
C THR A 43 30.40 9.66 -35.04
N ALA A 44 29.46 8.75 -35.31
CA ALA A 44 29.66 7.61 -36.24
C ALA A 44 28.41 6.71 -36.32
N LYS A 45 27.64 6.90 -37.39
CA LYS A 45 26.84 5.89 -38.11
C LYS A 45 27.73 5.54 -39.35
N PRO A 46 27.73 4.33 -39.97
CA PRO A 46 26.48 3.81 -40.53
C PRO A 46 26.27 2.31 -40.83
N THR A 47 24.99 1.99 -41.06
CA THR A 47 24.42 1.02 -42.05
C THR A 47 24.67 -0.49 -41.84
N VAL A 48 23.80 -1.45 -42.21
CA VAL A 48 22.65 -1.55 -43.14
C VAL A 48 21.79 -2.81 -42.86
N LYS A 49 20.48 -2.71 -43.20
CA LYS A 49 19.53 -3.68 -43.83
C LYS A 49 19.45 -5.15 -43.37
N ALA A 50 18.33 -5.70 -42.92
CA ALA A 50 16.96 -5.84 -43.48
C ALA A 50 16.75 -7.04 -44.45
N SER A 51 15.86 -7.94 -44.01
CA SER A 51 14.85 -8.70 -44.76
C SER A 51 15.27 -9.80 -45.75
N SER A 52 14.79 -11.03 -45.51
CA SER A 52 13.95 -11.75 -46.50
C SER A 52 13.41 -13.09 -45.96
N LYS A 53 12.08 -13.20 -45.97
CA LYS A 53 11.26 -14.41 -46.12
C LYS A 53 10.88 -14.45 -47.62
N PRO A 54 10.76 -15.58 -48.36
CA PRO A 54 9.52 -16.38 -48.31
C PRO A 54 9.51 -17.86 -48.79
N THR A 55 8.36 -18.52 -48.51
CA THR A 55 7.59 -19.53 -49.31
C THR A 55 8.02 -21.00 -49.50
N THR A 56 7.15 -21.89 -48.96
CA THR A 56 6.38 -23.00 -49.59
C THR A 56 7.02 -24.21 -50.30
N SER A 57 6.73 -25.39 -49.71
CA SER A 57 6.04 -26.61 -50.23
C SER A 57 6.47 -27.37 -51.50
N ALA A 58 6.21 -28.69 -51.44
CA ALA A 58 6.08 -29.73 -52.49
C ALA A 58 7.35 -30.61 -52.66
N SER A 59 7.34 -31.85 -52.17
CA SER A 59 6.77 -33.08 -52.79
C SER A 59 7.64 -33.65 -53.91
N SER A 60 8.32 -34.77 -53.64
CA SER A 60 8.47 -35.88 -54.60
C SER A 60 9.11 -37.10 -53.92
N LYS A 61 8.52 -38.26 -54.20
CA LYS A 61 8.96 -39.63 -53.90
C LYS A 61 9.66 -40.16 -55.17
N PRO A 62 10.72 -40.98 -55.09
CA PRO A 62 10.54 -42.42 -55.32
C PRO A 62 11.44 -43.35 -54.45
N THR A 63 10.87 -44.52 -54.13
CA THR A 63 11.43 -45.89 -53.98
C THR A 63 12.95 -46.09 -54.17
N THR A 64 13.70 -46.88 -53.40
CA THR A 64 13.52 -48.34 -53.14
C THR A 64 14.60 -48.87 -52.16
N LYS A 65 14.30 -50.02 -51.52
CA LYS A 65 15.20 -51.07 -50.95
C LYS A 65 15.74 -50.99 -49.50
N VAL A 66 15.03 -51.76 -48.65
CA VAL A 66 15.50 -52.78 -47.69
C VAL A 66 16.64 -52.40 -46.72
N SER A 67 16.27 -52.19 -45.45
CA SER A 67 17.05 -52.72 -44.32
C SER A 67 16.13 -52.94 -43.12
N ILE A 68 16.14 -54.17 -42.63
CA ILE A 68 15.37 -54.66 -41.48
C ILE A 68 15.87 -53.92 -40.23
N LYS A 69 15.03 -53.06 -39.64
CA LYS A 69 15.31 -52.46 -38.33
C LYS A 69 14.18 -52.79 -37.37
N ALA A 70 14.53 -53.59 -36.37
CA ALA A 70 13.66 -54.14 -35.34
C ALA A 70 12.72 -53.07 -34.73
N LYS A 71 11.43 -53.42 -34.66
CA LYS A 71 10.38 -52.64 -34.02
C LYS A 71 10.70 -52.47 -32.53
N PRO A 72 10.89 -51.24 -32.00
CA PRO A 72 11.09 -51.05 -30.57
C PRO A 72 9.81 -51.43 -29.82
N LYS A 73 9.96 -52.33 -28.83
CA LYS A 73 8.90 -52.79 -27.94
C LYS A 73 8.28 -51.61 -27.19
N PRO A 74 6.94 -51.47 -27.12
CA PRO A 74 6.31 -50.34 -26.46
C PRO A 74 6.70 -50.30 -24.97
N LYS A 75 7.21 -49.14 -24.54
CA LYS A 75 7.58 -48.87 -23.15
C LYS A 75 6.30 -48.84 -22.29
N PRO A 76 6.23 -49.53 -21.13
CA PRO A 76 5.04 -49.50 -20.29
C PRO A 76 4.69 -48.08 -19.86
N LYS A 77 3.41 -47.70 -20.00
CA LYS A 77 2.90 -46.43 -19.47
C LYS A 77 3.12 -46.40 -17.95
N PRO A 78 3.69 -45.32 -17.38
CA PRO A 78 3.83 -45.21 -15.94
C PRO A 78 2.45 -45.25 -15.28
N LYS A 79 2.29 -46.11 -14.26
CA LYS A 79 1.08 -46.19 -13.45
C LYS A 79 0.79 -44.80 -12.86
N PRO A 80 -0.48 -44.36 -12.80
CA PRO A 80 -0.86 -43.12 -12.12
C PRO A 80 -0.32 -43.15 -10.70
N ARG A 81 0.62 -42.25 -10.36
CA ARG A 81 1.02 -42.07 -8.96
C ARG A 81 -0.18 -41.55 -8.20
N LYS A 82 -0.50 -42.24 -7.11
CA LYS A 82 -1.50 -41.79 -6.13
C LYS A 82 -1.20 -40.33 -5.81
N LYS A 83 -2.17 -39.44 -6.05
CA LYS A 83 -2.07 -38.03 -5.67
C LYS A 83 -1.90 -37.99 -4.16
N ILE A 84 -0.67 -37.82 -3.70
CA ILE A 84 -0.39 -37.59 -2.29
C ILE A 84 -0.98 -36.22 -2.03
N SER A 85 -2.14 -36.21 -1.36
CA SER A 85 -2.70 -35.00 -0.79
C SER A 85 -1.71 -34.55 0.25
N VAL A 86 -0.86 -33.60 -0.12
CA VAL A 86 -0.05 -32.86 0.83
C VAL A 86 -1.02 -32.32 1.86
N SER A 87 -0.92 -32.83 3.10
CA SER A 87 -1.69 -32.29 4.21
C SER A 87 -1.51 -30.78 4.17
N PRO A 88 -2.59 -29.98 4.12
CA PRO A 88 -2.45 -28.54 3.99
C PRO A 88 -1.53 -28.04 5.10
N SER A 89 -0.50 -27.29 4.71
CA SER A 89 0.49 -26.73 5.63
C SER A 89 -0.23 -26.14 6.85
N PRO A 90 0.21 -26.43 8.08
CA PRO A 90 -0.47 -25.93 9.28
C PRO A 90 -0.66 -24.42 9.15
N LYS A 91 -1.86 -23.95 9.47
CA LYS A 91 -2.17 -22.51 9.40
C LYS A 91 -1.15 -21.78 10.27
N PRO A 92 -0.49 -20.73 9.76
CA PRO A 92 0.48 -19.98 10.55
C PRO A 92 -0.17 -19.45 11.83
N PRO A 93 0.60 -19.34 12.93
CA PRO A 93 0.09 -18.80 14.18
C PRO A 93 -0.49 -17.39 13.94
N TRP A 94 -1.69 -17.18 14.46
CA TRP A 94 -2.46 -15.94 14.32
C TRP A 94 -2.58 -15.27 15.70
N PRO A 95 -2.44 -13.94 15.81
CA PRO A 95 -1.99 -12.98 14.78
C PRO A 95 -0.51 -13.15 14.41
N PRO A 96 -0.04 -12.52 13.31
CA PRO A 96 1.38 -12.44 13.03
C PRO A 96 2.13 -11.71 14.16
N VAL A 97 3.38 -12.12 14.38
CA VAL A 97 4.25 -11.52 15.40
C VAL A 97 4.46 -10.03 15.12
N GLY A 98 4.38 -9.20 16.16
CA GLY A 98 4.64 -7.75 16.10
C GLY A 98 3.40 -6.87 15.90
N PHE A 99 2.20 -7.43 15.96
CA PHE A 99 0.96 -6.66 16.02
C PHE A 99 0.66 -6.23 17.46
N LYS A 100 0.23 -4.98 17.64
CA LYS A 100 -0.42 -4.53 18.87
C LYS A 100 -1.83 -5.09 18.89
N ILE A 101 -2.26 -5.54 20.06
CA ILE A 101 -3.54 -6.23 20.26
C ILE A 101 -4.37 -5.39 21.23
N ASP A 102 -5.58 -5.06 20.82
CA ASP A 102 -6.56 -4.40 21.68
C ASP A 102 -7.95 -4.93 21.32
N ASN A 103 -8.66 -5.53 22.29
CA ASN A 103 -10.03 -6.01 22.12
C ASN A 103 -10.28 -6.88 20.86
N GLY A 104 -9.31 -7.73 20.49
CA GLY A 104 -9.41 -8.59 19.28
C GLY A 104 -9.15 -7.87 17.96
N ILE A 105 -8.73 -6.60 18.01
CA ILE A 105 -8.19 -5.82 16.90
C ILE A 105 -6.67 -5.91 16.95
N TYR A 106 -6.07 -6.13 15.77
CA TYR A 106 -4.65 -6.28 15.58
C TYR A 106 -4.17 -5.18 14.64
N ALA A 107 -3.21 -4.36 15.09
CA ALA A 107 -2.63 -3.31 14.27
C ALA A 107 -1.10 -3.30 14.32
N LYS A 108 -0.46 -3.04 13.17
CA LYS A 108 0.99 -2.87 13.05
C LYS A 108 1.31 -1.82 12.00
N VAL A 109 2.23 -0.91 12.30
CA VAL A 109 2.86 -0.06 11.28
C VAL A 109 3.97 -0.87 10.61
N PRO A 110 3.86 -1.20 9.31
CA PRO A 110 4.88 -1.96 8.63
C PRO A 110 6.14 -1.11 8.47
N THR A 111 7.31 -1.76 8.54
CA THR A 111 8.57 -1.12 8.19
C THR A 111 8.65 -0.85 6.69
N SER A 112 9.52 0.05 6.22
CA SER A 112 9.65 0.38 4.80
C SER A 112 9.90 -0.85 3.91
N LYS A 113 10.67 -1.84 4.41
CA LYS A 113 10.92 -3.10 3.71
C LYS A 113 9.68 -3.98 3.62
N GLU A 114 8.94 -4.11 4.71
CA GLU A 114 7.70 -4.89 4.75
C GLU A 114 6.63 -4.25 3.87
N LEU A 115 6.50 -2.92 3.92
CA LEU A 115 5.54 -2.18 3.12
C LEU A 115 5.77 -2.38 1.62
N VAL A 116 7.03 -2.26 1.16
CA VAL A 116 7.39 -2.53 -0.24
C VAL A 116 7.05 -3.97 -0.63
N GLY A 117 7.32 -4.95 0.23
CA GLY A 117 6.94 -6.35 0.00
C GLY A 117 5.44 -6.54 -0.14
N VAL A 118 4.65 -5.91 0.72
CA VAL A 118 3.18 -5.97 0.71
C VAL A 118 2.60 -5.30 -0.54
N ILE A 119 3.10 -4.13 -0.92
CA ILE A 119 2.69 -3.43 -2.14
C ILE A 119 3.01 -4.27 -3.37
N SER A 120 4.20 -4.86 -3.42
CA SER A 120 4.61 -5.74 -4.52
C SER A 120 3.72 -6.97 -4.65
N ALA A 121 3.17 -7.46 -3.54
CA ALA A 121 2.25 -8.59 -3.52
C ALA A 121 0.79 -8.20 -3.84
N LYS A 122 0.40 -6.93 -3.64
CA LYS A 122 -0.98 -6.44 -3.81
C LYS A 122 -1.03 -5.25 -4.78
N GLY A 123 -1.30 -5.53 -6.06
CA GLY A 123 -1.37 -4.53 -7.13
C GLY A 123 -2.34 -3.36 -6.88
N ASN A 124 -3.42 -3.57 -6.12
CA ASN A 124 -4.36 -2.50 -5.76
C ASN A 124 -3.73 -1.38 -4.91
N LEU A 125 -2.67 -1.69 -4.15
CA LEU A 125 -1.94 -0.71 -3.35
C LEU A 125 -0.96 0.10 -4.22
N ALA A 126 -0.52 -0.44 -5.36
CA ALA A 126 0.48 0.21 -6.22
C ALA A 126 -0.04 1.55 -6.78
N THR A 127 -1.33 1.65 -7.11
CA THR A 127 -1.94 2.91 -7.58
C THR A 127 -1.93 3.98 -6.50
N GLN A 128 -2.24 3.62 -5.26
CA GLN A 128 -2.19 4.54 -4.12
C GLN A 128 -0.75 4.97 -3.79
N VAL A 129 0.22 4.06 -3.96
CA VAL A 129 1.65 4.37 -3.78
C VAL A 129 2.18 5.36 -4.82
N ALA A 130 1.55 5.46 -5.99
CA ALA A 130 1.89 6.51 -6.94
C ALA A 130 1.60 7.92 -6.37
N ALA A 131 0.53 8.07 -5.56
CA ALA A 131 0.27 9.30 -4.84
C ALA A 131 1.34 9.56 -3.77
N CYS A 132 1.84 8.51 -3.13
CA CYS A 132 2.95 8.55 -2.16
C CYS A 132 4.31 8.93 -2.73
N LYS A 133 4.40 9.28 -4.01
CA LYS A 133 5.58 9.92 -4.61
C LYS A 133 5.48 11.45 -4.63
N LYS A 134 4.29 11.99 -4.39
CA LYS A 134 3.99 13.42 -4.37
C LYS A 134 3.60 13.88 -2.97
N PHE A 135 2.91 13.00 -2.26
CA PHE A 135 2.24 13.29 -1.00
C PHE A 135 2.77 12.42 0.14
N VAL A 136 2.74 12.95 1.35
CA VAL A 136 3.17 12.26 2.56
C VAL A 136 2.29 11.05 2.79
N CYS A 137 2.92 9.88 2.96
CA CYS A 137 2.22 8.63 3.15
C CYS A 137 2.69 7.85 4.37
N GLY A 138 1.73 7.18 5.00
CA GLY A 138 1.92 6.15 6.01
C GLY A 138 1.24 4.86 5.58
N ALA A 139 1.41 3.81 6.38
CA ALA A 139 0.73 2.55 6.18
C ALA A 139 0.43 1.89 7.51
N VAL A 140 -0.68 1.15 7.56
CA VAL A 140 -1.08 0.37 8.72
C VAL A 140 -1.57 -0.98 8.25
N GLN A 141 -1.05 -2.04 8.85
CA GLN A 141 -1.60 -3.38 8.71
C GLN A 141 -2.62 -3.60 9.82
N VAL A 142 -3.84 -3.92 9.43
CA VAL A 142 -4.97 -4.15 10.33
C VAL A 142 -5.53 -5.54 10.15
N ALA A 143 -6.07 -6.09 11.23
CA ALA A 143 -6.77 -7.36 11.26
C ALA A 143 -7.76 -7.36 12.43
N ALA A 144 -8.86 -8.08 12.31
CA ALA A 144 -9.81 -8.29 13.40
C ALA A 144 -10.06 -9.78 13.60
N GLU A 145 -10.21 -10.22 14.84
CA GLU A 145 -10.50 -11.63 15.14
C GLU A 145 -11.85 -12.06 14.57
N GLN A 146 -12.89 -11.25 14.74
CA GLN A 146 -14.25 -11.55 14.24
C GLN A 146 -14.52 -10.95 12.85
N GLY A 147 -13.56 -10.23 12.28
CA GLY A 147 -13.77 -9.42 11.08
C GLY A 147 -14.27 -8.03 11.42
N CYS A 148 -14.38 -7.20 10.40
CA CYS A 148 -14.69 -5.78 10.50
C CYS A 148 -15.51 -5.34 9.30
N LEU A 149 -16.60 -4.58 9.50
CA LEU A 149 -17.41 -4.09 8.37
C LEU A 149 -16.69 -2.97 7.63
N TRP A 150 -16.04 -2.09 8.35
CA TRP A 150 -15.18 -1.04 7.79
C TRP A 150 -14.18 -0.54 8.84
N TRP A 151 -13.05 -0.04 8.33
CA TRP A 151 -11.96 0.43 9.16
C TRP A 151 -11.92 1.96 9.14
N GLU A 152 -11.76 2.54 10.32
CA GLU A 152 -11.44 3.94 10.51
C GLU A 152 -10.05 4.04 11.12
N ILE A 153 -9.21 4.87 10.53
CA ILE A 153 -7.86 5.12 11.01
C ILE A 153 -7.73 6.61 11.22
N ASP A 154 -7.59 7.00 12.47
CA ASP A 154 -7.28 8.36 12.86
C ASP A 154 -5.78 8.48 13.07
N SER A 155 -5.22 9.54 12.51
CA SER A 155 -3.79 9.80 12.58
C SER A 155 -3.53 11.30 12.59
N LYS A 156 -2.33 11.69 12.96
CA LYS A 156 -1.92 13.08 13.02
C LYS A 156 -0.75 13.31 12.09
N VAL A 157 -0.78 14.42 11.36
CA VAL A 157 0.28 14.85 10.46
C VAL A 157 1.10 15.90 11.17
N TYR A 158 2.41 15.67 11.23
CA TYR A 158 3.36 16.52 11.92
C TYR A 158 4.39 17.09 10.96
N ALA A 159 4.81 18.32 11.23
CA ALA A 159 5.97 18.96 10.63
C ALA A 159 7.26 18.26 11.04
N GLN A 160 8.35 18.50 10.29
CA GLN A 160 9.70 18.14 10.74
C GLN A 160 10.05 18.71 12.11
N SER A 161 9.50 19.88 12.45
CA SER A 161 9.63 20.53 13.76
C SER A 161 8.86 19.80 14.88
N LYS A 162 8.14 18.71 14.57
CA LYS A 162 7.20 17.99 15.44
C LYS A 162 5.97 18.82 15.85
N GLU A 163 5.68 19.86 15.09
CA GLU A 163 4.46 20.65 15.24
C GLU A 163 3.29 19.94 14.55
N LEU A 164 2.12 19.96 15.18
CA LEU A 164 0.92 19.34 14.62
C LEU A 164 0.36 20.21 13.49
N ILE A 165 0.30 19.66 12.28
CA ILE A 165 -0.23 20.35 11.09
C ILE A 165 -1.72 20.05 10.91
N GLY A 166 -2.10 18.80 11.12
CA GLY A 166 -3.45 18.35 10.83
C GLY A 166 -3.80 16.99 11.41
N ASN A 167 -5.09 16.70 11.40
CA ASN A 167 -5.64 15.38 11.66
C ASN A 167 -5.99 14.72 10.32
N LEU A 168 -5.60 13.46 10.17
CA LEU A 168 -5.83 12.66 8.99
C LEU A 168 -6.67 11.45 9.38
N GLN A 169 -7.90 11.41 8.86
CA GLN A 169 -8.82 10.29 9.00
C GLN A 169 -8.85 9.52 7.67
N THR A 170 -8.59 8.21 7.73
CA THR A 170 -8.64 7.33 6.57
C THR A 170 -9.66 6.23 6.80
N VAL A 171 -10.63 6.12 5.89
CA VAL A 171 -11.68 5.11 5.94
C VAL A 171 -11.46 4.06 4.86
N SER A 172 -11.41 2.79 5.25
CA SER A 172 -11.21 1.67 4.34
C SER A 172 -12.34 0.66 4.40
N SER A 173 -12.45 -0.15 3.35
CA SER A 173 -13.38 -1.28 3.35
C SER A 173 -13.00 -2.30 4.40
N GLY A 174 -13.99 -3.02 4.92
CA GLY A 174 -13.83 -4.04 5.94
C GLY A 174 -12.89 -5.20 5.59
N THR A 175 -12.81 -6.12 6.52
CA THR A 175 -12.02 -7.36 6.45
C THR A 175 -12.82 -8.50 7.02
N THR A 176 -12.62 -9.70 6.49
CA THR A 176 -13.17 -10.90 7.10
C THR A 176 -12.40 -11.28 8.38
N SER A 177 -12.92 -12.26 9.12
CA SER A 177 -12.27 -12.79 10.32
C SER A 177 -10.84 -13.24 10.02
N ARG A 178 -9.89 -12.72 10.80
CA ARG A 178 -8.47 -13.04 10.73
C ARG A 178 -7.85 -12.77 9.34
N GLU A 179 -8.31 -11.72 8.68
CA GLU A 179 -7.75 -11.26 7.41
C GLU A 179 -6.82 -10.05 7.60
N LEU A 180 -5.59 -10.14 7.09
CA LEU A 180 -4.64 -9.02 7.08
C LEU A 180 -4.90 -8.09 5.91
N LYS A 181 -5.25 -6.85 6.22
CA LYS A 181 -5.36 -5.76 5.27
C LYS A 181 -4.30 -4.72 5.54
N THR A 182 -3.75 -4.14 4.47
CA THR A 182 -2.83 -3.00 4.58
C THR A 182 -3.54 -1.81 4.01
N ILE A 183 -3.62 -0.75 4.80
CA ILE A 183 -4.30 0.49 4.48
C ILE A 183 -3.22 1.56 4.40
N LEU A 184 -3.20 2.29 3.29
CA LEU A 184 -2.30 3.41 3.08
C LEU A 184 -2.97 4.68 3.59
N LEU A 185 -2.24 5.44 4.37
CA LEU A 185 -2.64 6.75 4.87
C LEU A 185 -1.97 7.77 3.95
N ILE A 186 -2.74 8.63 3.29
CA ILE A 186 -2.22 9.58 2.30
C ILE A 186 -2.66 10.97 2.76
N SER A 187 -1.71 11.76 3.26
CA SER A 187 -1.94 13.17 3.58
C SER A 187 -1.92 13.99 2.27
N PRO A 188 -2.74 15.03 2.10
CA PRO A 188 -2.63 15.94 0.94
C PRO A 188 -1.36 16.81 0.97
N GLU A 189 -0.57 16.75 2.04
CA GLU A 189 0.65 17.54 2.19
C GLU A 189 1.79 17.01 1.29
N PRO A 190 2.55 17.90 0.64
CA PRO A 190 3.59 17.51 -0.29
C PRO A 190 4.76 16.83 0.43
N LEU A 191 5.39 15.83 -0.18
CA LEU A 191 6.55 15.15 0.42
C LEU A 191 7.76 16.08 0.64
N GLU A 192 7.82 17.18 -0.11
CA GLU A 192 8.93 18.14 -0.08
C GLU A 192 9.05 18.83 1.28
N THR A 193 7.96 18.92 2.04
CA THR A 193 7.99 19.49 3.40
C THR A 193 8.53 18.50 4.44
N LEU A 194 8.82 17.25 4.06
CA LEU A 194 9.29 16.14 4.90
C LEU A 194 8.44 15.95 6.17
N GLU A 195 7.14 16.21 6.06
CA GLU A 195 6.19 15.92 7.10
C GLU A 195 5.97 14.42 7.27
N PHE A 196 5.46 14.02 8.42
CA PHE A 196 5.26 12.62 8.73
C PHE A 196 3.92 12.38 9.44
N ILE A 197 3.41 11.16 9.28
CA ILE A 197 2.18 10.71 9.94
C ILE A 197 2.54 9.91 11.19
N ASP A 198 1.94 10.24 12.32
CA ASP A 198 2.12 9.56 13.60
C ASP A 198 0.79 9.54 14.40
N SER A 199 0.82 9.02 15.63
CA SER A 199 -0.34 8.89 16.53
C SER A 199 -1.51 8.16 15.85
N ILE A 200 -1.22 6.97 15.34
CA ILE A 200 -2.16 6.16 14.58
C ILE A 200 -3.07 5.38 15.54
N GLU A 201 -4.37 5.62 15.45
CA GLU A 201 -5.44 4.92 16.14
C GLU A 201 -6.29 4.17 15.11
N VAL A 202 -6.64 2.93 15.42
CA VAL A 202 -7.38 2.05 14.50
C VAL A 202 -8.66 1.62 15.18
N VAL A 203 -9.79 1.94 14.54
CA VAL A 203 -11.12 1.56 15.01
C VAL A 203 -11.74 0.60 14.01
N CYS A 204 -12.25 -0.51 14.54
CA CYS A 204 -13.07 -1.43 13.77
C CYS A 204 -14.55 -1.17 14.05
N HIS A 205 -15.30 -0.89 12.99
CA HIS A 205 -16.73 -0.71 13.08
C HIS A 205 -17.49 -1.98 12.74
N GLN A 206 -18.44 -2.33 13.60
CA GLN A 206 -19.36 -3.47 13.41
C GLN A 206 -20.71 -3.05 12.84
N GLU A 207 -20.91 -1.76 12.61
CA GLU A 207 -22.11 -1.20 11.98
C GLU A 207 -21.89 -0.87 10.51
N THR A 208 -22.99 -0.74 9.77
CA THR A 208 -22.94 -0.38 8.35
C THR A 208 -22.31 0.99 8.17
N ARG A 209 -21.36 1.10 7.23
CA ARG A 209 -20.69 2.37 6.93
C ARG A 209 -21.71 3.45 6.55
N PRO A 210 -21.71 4.62 7.23
CA PRO A 210 -22.55 5.74 6.86
C PRO A 210 -22.35 6.18 5.40
N PRO A 211 -23.42 6.51 4.66
CA PRO A 211 -23.31 7.00 3.30
C PRO A 211 -22.63 8.38 3.29
N GLY A 212 -21.76 8.62 2.30
CA GLY A 212 -21.10 9.93 2.10
C GLY A 212 -19.77 10.12 2.84
N LEU A 213 -19.30 9.15 3.63
CA LEU A 213 -17.97 9.20 4.22
C LEU A 213 -16.89 9.12 3.14
N GLN A 214 -16.04 10.14 3.07
CA GLN A 214 -14.87 10.16 2.19
C GLN A 214 -13.87 9.07 2.61
N SER A 215 -13.07 8.57 1.66
CA SER A 215 -12.02 7.59 1.99
C SER A 215 -10.87 8.21 2.76
N VAL A 216 -10.62 9.51 2.56
CA VAL A 216 -9.56 10.26 3.23
C VAL A 216 -10.11 11.65 3.53
N THR A 217 -9.99 12.07 4.77
CA THR A 217 -10.34 13.41 5.25
C THR A 217 -9.12 13.97 5.98
N PHE A 218 -8.68 15.16 5.57
CA PHE A 218 -7.61 15.89 6.25
C PHE A 218 -8.15 17.20 6.80
N THR A 219 -7.87 17.47 8.07
CA THR A 219 -8.30 18.68 8.78
C THR A 219 -7.08 19.38 9.34
N ASN A 220 -6.76 20.56 8.79
CA ASN A 220 -5.63 21.37 9.26
C ASN A 220 -5.96 22.01 10.63
N VAL A 221 -4.98 22.11 11.53
CA VAL A 221 -5.15 22.61 12.91
C VAL A 221 -4.77 24.10 13.06
N GLY A 222 -4.89 24.87 11.98
CA GLY A 222 -4.48 26.29 11.89
C GLY A 222 -4.99 27.22 12.98
#